data_AF-A0A382QFE6-F1
#
_entry.id   AF-A0A382QFE6-F1
#
_cell.length_a   1.000
_cell.length_b   1.000
_cell.length_c   1.000
_cell.angle_alpha   90.00
_cell.angle_beta   90.00
_cell.angle_gamma   90.00
#
_symmetry.space_group_name_H-M   'P 1'
#
loop_
_entity.id
_entity.type
_entity.pdbx_description
1 polymer ?
#
loop_
_entity_poly.entity_id
_entity_poly.type
_entity_poly.pdbx_seq_one_letter_code
_entity_poly.pdbx_strand_id
1 'polypeptide(L)'
;SPSVRSFVSDPHTGIVGERGQPIVNLADSRAENTRQHIVELTHEDTQQVLESCREVSMGDHHEVRAEDVNLKRLGAVLAMAHDNEIDNFEDLLMLKGVGPRTLKSLALVSEVIHGDASRFEDPARFSFAVGGKDGRPHPIDKQALDETIEHLQDSVEKSKLGYNEKSKALKRLHHATRHIETTRAPEAHLDELENAEWQHAEDHDGMTFAGKVIPGVTRAIFSLQNSLLYGKQGDKSN
;
A
#
# COMPACT_ATOMS: atom_id res chain seq x y z
N SER A 1 33.96 -25.19 7.18
CA SER A 1 33.42 -26.29 6.35
C SER A 1 34.02 -26.17 4.95
N PRO A 2 34.53 -27.25 4.35
CA PRO A 2 35.08 -27.23 2.99
C PRO A 2 34.05 -26.94 1.87
N SER A 3 32.75 -26.89 2.19
CA SER A 3 31.67 -26.58 1.23
C SER A 3 31.31 -25.09 1.10
N VAL A 4 31.74 -24.23 2.03
CA VAL A 4 31.36 -22.81 2.03
C VAL A 4 32.28 -22.05 1.07
N ARG A 5 31.70 -21.57 -0.04
CA ARG A 5 32.43 -20.82 -1.08
C ARG A 5 32.42 -19.31 -0.84
N SER A 6 31.42 -18.81 -0.12
CA SER A 6 31.25 -17.40 0.21
C SER A 6 30.57 -17.29 1.57
N PHE A 7 30.97 -16.32 2.38
CA PHE A 7 30.32 -15.99 3.64
C PHE A 7 29.09 -15.08 3.47
N VAL A 8 28.86 -14.57 2.26
CA VAL A 8 27.82 -13.57 1.95
C VAL A 8 26.90 -14.01 0.80
N SER A 9 27.06 -15.23 0.30
CA SER A 9 26.23 -15.79 -0.76
C SER A 9 25.89 -17.24 -0.40
N ASP A 10 24.71 -17.39 0.21
CA ASP A 10 24.13 -18.65 0.68
C ASP A 10 25.13 -19.54 1.48
N PRO A 11 25.80 -19.01 2.52
CA PRO A 11 26.78 -19.78 3.31
C PRO A 11 26.14 -20.91 4.13
N HIS A 12 24.83 -20.88 4.31
CA HIS A 12 24.05 -21.78 5.15
C HIS A 12 23.04 -22.57 4.31
N THR A 13 22.82 -23.82 4.69
CA THR A 13 21.79 -24.68 4.08
C THR A 13 20.42 -24.52 4.72
N GLY A 14 20.31 -23.72 5.78
CA GLY A 14 19.08 -23.41 6.49
C GLY A 14 19.33 -22.45 7.64
N ILE A 15 18.25 -21.82 8.12
CA ILE A 15 18.24 -20.95 9.30
C ILE A 15 17.36 -21.63 10.34
N VAL A 16 17.90 -21.90 11.52
CA VAL A 16 17.14 -22.47 12.65
C VAL A 16 16.98 -21.38 13.70
N GLY A 17 15.73 -21.12 14.08
CA GLY A 17 15.40 -20.11 15.08
C GLY A 17 13.89 -20.07 15.32
N GLU A 18 13.49 -19.26 16.30
CA GLU A 18 12.07 -18.99 16.55
C GLU A 18 11.46 -18.19 15.39
N ARG A 19 10.24 -18.53 15.00
CA ARG A 19 9.55 -17.88 13.88
C ARG A 19 9.14 -16.46 14.30
N GLY A 20 9.94 -15.48 13.91
CA GLY A 20 9.73 -14.05 14.20
C GLY A 20 9.21 -13.24 13.00
N GLN A 21 9.40 -11.92 13.07
CA GLN A 21 9.07 -10.98 11.98
C GLN A 21 9.95 -11.24 10.73
N PRO A 22 9.54 -10.77 9.53
CA PRO A 22 10.40 -10.77 8.35
C PRO A 22 11.74 -10.10 8.66
N ILE A 23 12.84 -10.80 8.40
CA ILE A 23 14.21 -10.29 8.59
C ILE A 23 14.85 -9.96 7.25
N VAL A 24 15.77 -8.99 7.25
CA VAL A 24 16.62 -8.70 6.09
C VAL A 24 17.80 -9.67 6.09
N ASN A 25 17.88 -10.55 5.10
CA ASN A 25 18.98 -11.50 4.94
C ASN A 25 19.99 -11.01 3.90
N LEU A 26 21.01 -10.28 4.34
CA LEU A 26 22.10 -9.83 3.45
C LEU A 26 23.08 -10.94 3.07
N ALA A 27 23.00 -12.14 3.64
CA ALA A 27 23.82 -13.28 3.25
C ALA A 27 23.18 -14.13 2.15
N ASP A 28 21.96 -13.78 1.71
CA ASP A 28 21.28 -14.39 0.58
C ASP A 28 21.99 -14.01 -0.73
N SER A 29 22.15 -14.95 -1.65
CA SER A 29 22.74 -14.67 -2.96
C SER A 29 22.00 -13.55 -3.71
N ARG A 30 20.67 -13.44 -3.55
CA ARG A 30 19.83 -12.40 -4.19
C ARG A 30 20.10 -11.00 -3.67
N ALA A 31 20.73 -10.86 -2.50
CA ALA A 31 21.05 -9.55 -1.90
C ALA A 31 22.38 -8.96 -2.42
N GLU A 32 22.98 -9.53 -3.46
CA GLU A 32 24.27 -9.07 -4.02
C GLU A 32 24.27 -7.59 -4.39
N ASN A 33 23.25 -7.15 -5.14
CA ASN A 33 23.16 -5.75 -5.56
C ASN A 33 22.99 -4.80 -4.36
N THR A 34 22.19 -5.20 -3.36
CA THR A 34 22.03 -4.43 -2.12
C THR A 34 23.34 -4.31 -1.35
N ARG A 35 24.11 -5.40 -1.22
CA ARG A 35 25.44 -5.35 -0.58
C ARG A 35 26.38 -4.42 -1.34
N GLN A 36 26.38 -4.49 -2.67
CA GLN A 36 27.21 -3.67 -3.52
C GLN A 36 26.88 -2.17 -3.33
N HIS A 37 25.61 -1.79 -3.40
CA HIS A 37 25.18 -0.41 -3.16
C HIS A 37 25.48 0.08 -1.73
N ILE A 38 25.36 -0.78 -0.71
CA ILE A 38 25.74 -0.41 0.67
C ILE A 38 27.21 -0.03 0.73
N VAL A 39 28.09 -0.78 0.05
CA VAL A 39 29.53 -0.47 -0.01
C VAL A 39 29.78 0.77 -0.84
N GLU A 40 29.13 0.93 -1.99
CA GLU A 40 29.24 2.11 -2.83
C GLU A 40 28.85 3.39 -2.07
N LEU A 41 27.77 3.34 -1.29
CA LEU A 41 27.36 4.44 -0.40
C LEU A 41 28.43 4.82 0.64
N THR A 42 29.32 3.89 1.04
CA THR A 42 30.44 4.24 1.94
C THR A 42 31.59 4.96 1.24
N HIS A 43 31.64 4.90 -0.09
CA HIS A 43 32.60 5.59 -0.93
C HIS A 43 32.07 6.90 -1.51
N GLU A 44 30.75 7.12 -1.44
CA GLU A 44 30.12 8.39 -1.76
C GLU A 44 30.53 9.48 -0.77
N ASP A 45 30.58 10.72 -1.26
CA ASP A 45 30.84 11.87 -0.40
C ASP A 45 29.68 12.00 0.61
N THR A 46 29.99 11.81 1.89
CA THR A 46 29.00 11.90 2.98
C THR A 46 28.29 13.25 2.96
N GLN A 47 28.98 14.32 2.54
CA GLN A 47 28.38 15.64 2.41
C GLN A 47 27.34 15.67 1.28
N GLN A 48 27.60 15.05 0.12
CA GLN A 48 26.63 14.96 -0.99
C GLN A 48 25.43 14.09 -0.64
N VAL A 49 25.63 12.99 0.09
CA VAL A 49 24.53 12.14 0.58
C VAL A 49 23.67 12.93 1.58
N LEU A 50 24.30 13.64 2.53
CA LEU A 50 23.57 14.47 3.48
C LEU A 50 22.87 15.67 2.82
N GLU A 51 23.48 16.28 1.81
CA GLU A 51 22.86 17.34 0.99
C GLU A 51 21.64 16.79 0.25
N SER A 52 21.77 15.63 -0.40
CA SER A 52 20.64 14.95 -1.06
C SER A 52 19.52 14.62 -0.08
N CYS A 53 19.84 14.12 1.12
CA CYS A 53 18.85 13.88 2.18
C CYS A 53 18.20 15.17 2.70
N ARG A 54 18.93 16.30 2.69
CA ARG A 54 18.40 17.62 3.10
C ARG A 54 17.54 18.27 2.01
N GLU A 55 17.78 17.95 0.74
CA GLU A 55 16.91 18.37 -0.38
C GLU A 55 15.55 17.66 -0.35
N VAL A 56 15.46 16.49 0.30
CA VAL A 56 14.19 15.82 0.57
C VAL A 56 13.44 16.58 1.67
N SER A 57 12.67 17.57 1.25
CA SER A 57 11.68 18.25 2.10
C SER A 57 10.35 17.50 2.00
N MET A 58 9.90 16.93 3.11
CA MET A 58 8.53 16.44 3.25
C MET A 58 7.62 17.56 3.75
N GLY A 59 6.32 17.48 3.47
CA GLY A 59 5.34 18.41 4.02
C GLY A 59 5.16 18.25 5.53
N ASP A 60 4.73 19.32 6.19
CA ASP A 60 4.39 19.33 7.62
C ASP A 60 2.95 18.84 7.88
N HIS A 61 2.54 17.75 7.22
CA HIS A 61 1.22 17.14 7.42
C HIS A 61 1.22 15.64 7.12
N HIS A 62 0.35 14.92 7.82
CA HIS A 62 0.01 13.52 7.53
C HIS A 62 -1.29 13.35 6.73
N GLU A 63 -2.14 14.38 6.62
CA GLU A 63 -3.38 14.25 5.83
C GLU A 63 -3.05 13.99 4.37
N VAL A 64 -3.79 13.07 3.76
CA VAL A 64 -3.83 12.89 2.31
C VAL A 64 -4.85 13.88 1.77
N ARG A 65 -4.41 14.81 0.93
CA ARG A 65 -5.25 15.89 0.40
C ARG A 65 -5.68 15.61 -1.03
N ALA A 66 -6.68 16.35 -1.49
CA ALA A 66 -7.15 16.27 -2.88
C ALA A 66 -6.05 16.58 -3.91
N GLU A 67 -5.07 17.42 -3.54
CA GLU A 67 -3.90 17.72 -4.37
C GLU A 67 -2.91 16.57 -4.49
N ASP A 68 -2.90 15.63 -3.54
CA ASP A 68 -1.99 14.47 -3.50
C ASP A 68 -2.52 13.28 -4.31
N VAL A 69 -3.79 13.34 -4.75
CA VAL A 69 -4.53 12.19 -5.28
C VAL A 69 -5.20 12.56 -6.61
N ASN A 70 -5.05 11.71 -7.62
CA ASN A 70 -5.90 11.80 -8.79
C ASN A 70 -7.30 11.29 -8.46
N LEU A 71 -8.22 12.22 -8.14
CA LEU A 71 -9.58 11.92 -7.69
C LEU A 71 -10.37 11.09 -8.71
N LYS A 72 -10.08 11.25 -10.01
CA LYS A 72 -10.72 10.49 -11.08
C LYS A 72 -10.28 9.02 -11.08
N ARG A 73 -8.98 8.76 -10.88
CA ARG A 73 -8.45 7.40 -10.76
C ARG A 73 -8.96 6.71 -9.50
N LEU A 74 -8.98 7.42 -8.37
CA LEU A 74 -9.53 6.89 -7.12
C LEU A 74 -11.04 6.62 -7.26
N GLY A 75 -11.79 7.55 -7.86
CA GLY A 75 -13.22 7.38 -8.11
C GLY A 75 -13.50 6.15 -8.96
N ALA A 76 -12.66 5.85 -9.96
CA ALA A 76 -12.82 4.65 -10.78
C ALA A 76 -12.61 3.36 -9.99
N VAL A 77 -11.67 3.34 -9.05
CA VAL A 77 -11.48 2.21 -8.12
C VAL A 77 -12.70 2.04 -7.22
N LEU A 78 -13.22 3.12 -6.65
CA LEU A 78 -14.39 3.07 -5.77
C LEU A 78 -15.64 2.61 -6.52
N ALA A 79 -15.87 3.13 -7.72
CA ALA A 79 -16.95 2.68 -8.60
C ALA A 79 -16.77 1.18 -8.94
N MET A 80 -15.57 0.72 -9.26
CA MET A 80 -15.33 -0.70 -9.50
C MET A 80 -15.65 -1.56 -8.26
N ALA A 81 -15.30 -1.08 -7.06
CA ALA A 81 -15.50 -1.80 -5.82
C ALA A 81 -16.96 -1.85 -5.34
N HIS A 82 -17.74 -0.79 -5.60
CA HIS A 82 -19.09 -0.61 -5.07
C HIS A 82 -20.20 -0.80 -6.11
N ASP A 83 -19.92 -0.57 -7.39
CA ASP A 83 -20.89 -0.64 -8.46
C ASP A 83 -20.85 -2.03 -9.13
N ASN A 84 -21.99 -2.72 -9.14
CA ASN A 84 -22.11 -4.08 -9.69
C ASN A 84 -22.09 -4.12 -11.23
N GLU A 85 -21.92 -2.98 -11.91
CA GLU A 85 -21.88 -2.85 -13.38
C GLU A 85 -20.50 -3.21 -13.95
N ILE A 86 -20.00 -4.40 -13.59
CA ILE A 86 -18.90 -5.01 -14.31
C ILE A 86 -19.54 -5.90 -15.37
N ASP A 87 -19.63 -5.33 -16.57
CA ASP A 87 -20.35 -5.90 -17.73
C ASP A 87 -19.89 -7.34 -18.05
N ASN A 88 -18.66 -7.70 -17.67
CA ASN A 88 -18.12 -9.05 -17.74
C ASN A 88 -17.92 -9.64 -16.33
N PHE A 89 -19.02 -10.05 -15.70
CA PHE A 89 -19.04 -10.74 -14.40
C PHE A 89 -18.08 -11.96 -14.35
N GLU A 90 -17.83 -12.59 -15.50
CA GLU A 90 -16.89 -13.70 -15.68
C GLU A 90 -15.45 -13.36 -15.26
N ASP A 91 -15.02 -12.11 -15.47
CA ASP A 91 -13.67 -11.64 -15.14
C ASP A 91 -13.46 -11.45 -13.64
N LEU A 92 -14.54 -11.34 -12.87
CA LEU A 92 -14.55 -11.31 -11.41
C LEU A 92 -14.98 -12.62 -10.77
N LEU A 93 -15.38 -13.65 -11.53
CA LEU A 93 -15.74 -14.95 -10.94
C LEU A 93 -14.59 -15.55 -10.12
N MET A 94 -13.34 -15.23 -10.45
CA MET A 94 -12.14 -15.62 -9.70
C MET A 94 -11.94 -14.82 -8.40
N LEU A 95 -12.64 -13.69 -8.27
CA LEU A 95 -12.72 -12.83 -7.08
C LEU A 95 -14.08 -12.99 -6.38
N LYS A 96 -14.83 -14.06 -6.67
CA LYS A 96 -16.11 -14.33 -6.01
C LYS A 96 -15.91 -14.49 -4.50
N GLY A 97 -16.70 -13.76 -3.73
CA GLY A 97 -16.62 -13.74 -2.27
C GLY A 97 -15.73 -12.62 -1.71
N VAL A 98 -15.07 -11.83 -2.58
CA VAL A 98 -14.31 -10.64 -2.19
C VAL A 98 -15.29 -9.49 -1.93
N GLY A 99 -15.24 -8.92 -0.71
CA GLY A 99 -16.04 -7.75 -0.36
C GLY A 99 -15.53 -6.46 -1.02
N PRO A 100 -16.33 -5.37 -1.02
CA PRO A 100 -15.97 -4.11 -1.70
C PRO A 100 -14.62 -3.53 -1.24
N ARG A 101 -14.28 -3.60 0.05
CA ARG A 101 -13.00 -3.07 0.56
C ARG A 101 -11.79 -3.88 0.10
N THR A 102 -11.90 -5.21 0.11
CA THR A 102 -10.87 -6.10 -0.42
C THR A 102 -10.77 -5.93 -1.94
N LEU A 103 -11.88 -5.72 -2.65
CA LEU A 103 -11.90 -5.48 -4.09
C LEU A 103 -11.23 -4.13 -4.45
N LYS A 104 -11.52 -3.07 -3.67
CA LYS A 104 -10.83 -1.77 -3.73
C LYS A 104 -9.32 -1.94 -3.55
N SER A 105 -8.91 -2.68 -2.52
CA SER A 105 -7.50 -2.96 -2.24
C SER A 105 -6.82 -3.71 -3.38
N LEU A 106 -7.42 -4.80 -3.86
CA LEU A 106 -6.90 -5.59 -4.98
C LEU A 106 -6.82 -4.78 -6.27
N ALA A 107 -7.72 -3.83 -6.51
CA ALA A 107 -7.67 -2.96 -7.68
C ALA A 107 -6.48 -2.01 -7.62
N LEU A 108 -6.27 -1.35 -6.48
CA LEU A 108 -5.11 -0.50 -6.27
C LEU A 108 -3.81 -1.30 -6.38
N VAL A 109 -3.74 -2.49 -5.78
CA VAL A 109 -2.57 -3.37 -5.91
C VAL A 109 -2.37 -3.86 -7.34
N SER A 110 -3.45 -4.19 -8.06
CA SER A 110 -3.34 -4.64 -9.45
C SER A 110 -2.71 -3.58 -10.35
N GLU A 111 -2.95 -2.31 -10.04
CA GLU A 111 -2.31 -1.18 -10.72
C GLU A 111 -0.83 -1.05 -10.37
N VAL A 112 -0.43 -1.34 -9.12
CA VAL A 112 0.98 -1.42 -8.76
C VAL A 112 1.70 -2.51 -9.55
N ILE A 113 1.04 -3.65 -9.78
CA ILE A 113 1.63 -4.82 -10.46
C ILE A 113 1.62 -4.67 -12.00
N HIS A 114 0.55 -4.11 -12.56
CA HIS A 114 0.30 -4.13 -14.01
C HIS A 114 0.20 -2.75 -14.66
N GLY A 115 0.17 -1.67 -13.88
CA GLY A 115 0.13 -0.30 -14.36
C GLY A 115 1.46 0.16 -14.95
N ASP A 116 1.38 1.11 -15.88
CA ASP A 116 2.52 1.81 -16.43
C ASP A 116 3.07 2.89 -15.48
N ALA A 117 4.31 3.36 -15.73
CA ALA A 117 5.00 4.30 -14.82
C ALA A 117 4.23 5.63 -14.57
N SER A 118 3.37 6.06 -15.51
CA SER A 118 2.55 7.28 -15.36
C SER A 118 1.44 7.15 -14.30
N ARG A 119 1.19 5.93 -13.83
CA ARG A 119 0.19 5.62 -12.80
C ARG A 119 0.67 5.95 -11.38
N PHE A 120 1.94 6.30 -11.21
CA PHE A 120 2.57 6.57 -9.92
C PHE A 120 2.86 8.06 -9.66
N GLU A 121 2.27 8.96 -10.45
CA GLU A 121 2.34 10.40 -10.22
C GLU A 121 1.59 10.82 -8.94
N ASP A 122 0.59 10.05 -8.51
CA ASP A 122 -0.24 10.28 -7.32
C ASP A 122 -0.14 9.12 -6.30
N PRO A 123 1.05 8.87 -5.71
CA PRO A 123 1.29 7.68 -4.90
C PRO A 123 0.48 7.65 -3.60
N ALA A 124 0.03 8.82 -3.10
CA ALA A 124 -0.80 8.90 -1.90
C ALA A 124 -2.13 8.15 -2.07
N ARG A 125 -2.63 7.99 -3.31
CA ARG A 125 -3.85 7.23 -3.60
C ARG A 125 -3.79 5.78 -3.11
N PHE A 126 -2.63 5.15 -3.15
CA PHE A 126 -2.49 3.74 -2.75
C PHE A 126 -2.68 3.52 -1.24
N SER A 127 -2.59 4.59 -0.43
CA SER A 127 -2.89 4.53 1.01
C SER A 127 -4.36 4.17 1.29
N PHE A 128 -5.27 4.45 0.36
CA PHE A 128 -6.70 4.08 0.46
C PHE A 128 -6.97 2.59 0.24
N ALA A 129 -5.97 1.78 -0.13
CA ALA A 129 -6.16 0.34 -0.33
C ALA A 129 -6.66 -0.33 0.95
N VAL A 130 -5.93 -0.13 2.04
CA VAL A 130 -6.23 -0.72 3.35
C VAL A 130 -6.21 0.30 4.49
N GLY A 131 -5.79 1.54 4.24
CA GLY A 131 -5.57 2.55 5.27
C GLY A 131 -4.14 2.60 5.79
N GLY A 132 -3.90 3.49 6.74
CA GLY A 132 -2.59 3.76 7.33
C GLY A 132 -2.54 3.41 8.81
N LYS A 133 -1.37 2.94 9.27
CA LYS A 133 -1.13 2.65 10.70
C LYS A 133 -1.23 3.92 11.56
N ASP A 134 -1.03 5.08 10.98
CA ASP A 134 -1.21 6.39 11.62
C ASP A 134 -2.63 6.95 11.42
N GLY A 135 -3.58 6.12 11.00
CA GLY A 135 -4.97 6.54 10.83
C GLY A 135 -5.18 7.53 9.68
N ARG A 136 -4.25 7.61 8.73
CA ARG A 136 -4.34 8.44 7.53
C ARG A 136 -4.21 7.58 6.27
N PRO A 137 -5.11 7.69 5.30
CA PRO A 137 -6.35 8.50 5.30
C PRO A 137 -7.40 7.98 6.30
N HIS A 138 -7.33 6.69 6.64
CA HIS A 138 -8.15 6.05 7.67
C HIS A 138 -7.33 4.94 8.37
N PRO A 139 -7.77 4.39 9.51
CA PRO A 139 -7.13 3.25 10.16
C PRO A 139 -7.08 2.03 9.25
N ILE A 140 -6.15 1.13 9.53
CA ILE A 140 -6.02 -0.12 8.77
C ILE A 140 -7.29 -0.95 8.93
N ASP A 141 -7.94 -1.26 7.82
CA ASP A 141 -8.94 -2.33 7.73
C ASP A 141 -8.19 -3.67 7.72
N LYS A 142 -8.15 -4.32 8.88
CA LYS A 142 -7.41 -5.57 9.07
C LYS A 142 -7.98 -6.70 8.21
N GLN A 143 -9.30 -6.77 8.08
CA GLN A 143 -9.95 -7.83 7.30
C GLN A 143 -9.57 -7.68 5.83
N ALA A 144 -9.74 -6.49 5.26
CA ALA A 144 -9.38 -6.24 3.87
C ALA A 144 -7.88 -6.46 3.61
N LEU A 145 -7.02 -6.09 4.57
CA LEU A 145 -5.57 -6.35 4.50
C LEU A 145 -5.27 -7.86 4.46
N ASP A 146 -5.81 -8.63 5.40
CA ASP A 146 -5.57 -10.07 5.50
C ASP A 146 -6.08 -10.80 4.24
N GLU A 147 -7.31 -10.49 3.79
CA GLU A 147 -7.87 -11.06 2.57
C GLU A 147 -7.05 -10.68 1.32
N THR A 148 -6.63 -9.42 1.21
CA THR A 148 -5.78 -8.97 0.09
C THR A 148 -4.47 -9.76 0.05
N ILE A 149 -3.80 -9.93 1.19
CA ILE A 149 -2.56 -10.69 1.30
C ILE A 149 -2.79 -12.14 0.88
N GLU A 150 -3.85 -12.78 1.37
CA GLU A 150 -4.19 -14.16 1.03
C GLU A 150 -4.42 -14.32 -0.49
N HIS A 151 -5.17 -13.41 -1.11
CA HIS A 151 -5.42 -13.44 -2.55
C HIS A 151 -4.14 -13.30 -3.38
N LEU A 152 -3.23 -12.42 -2.96
CA LEU A 152 -1.94 -12.23 -3.63
C LEU A 152 -1.02 -13.44 -3.45
N GLN A 153 -0.96 -14.01 -2.23
CA GLN A 153 -0.18 -15.19 -1.93
C GLN A 153 -0.64 -16.38 -2.78
N ASP A 154 -1.95 -16.68 -2.81
CA ASP A 154 -2.46 -17.77 -3.62
C ASP A 154 -2.25 -17.51 -5.12
N SER A 155 -2.38 -16.27 -5.59
CA SER A 155 -2.06 -15.91 -6.97
C SER A 155 -0.61 -16.27 -7.34
N VAL A 156 0.35 -15.96 -6.46
CA VAL A 156 1.77 -16.29 -6.66
C VAL A 156 2.02 -17.79 -6.60
N GLU A 157 1.45 -18.49 -5.61
CA GLU A 157 1.62 -19.93 -5.45
C GLU A 157 1.05 -20.72 -6.63
N LYS A 158 -0.16 -20.37 -7.08
CA LYS A 158 -0.79 -20.97 -8.25
C LYS A 158 0.00 -20.70 -9.53
N SER A 159 0.50 -19.49 -9.71
CA SER A 159 1.31 -19.13 -10.89
C SER A 159 2.62 -19.93 -10.96
N LYS A 160 3.26 -20.21 -9.82
CA LYS A 160 4.46 -21.09 -9.76
C LYS A 160 4.18 -22.52 -10.23
N LEU A 161 2.94 -22.98 -10.10
CA LEU A 161 2.47 -24.30 -10.56
C LEU A 161 1.94 -24.28 -12.00
N GLY A 162 2.06 -23.13 -12.70
CA GLY A 162 1.55 -22.93 -14.06
C GLY A 162 0.08 -22.50 -14.15
N TYR A 163 -0.61 -22.34 -13.01
CA TYR A 163 -2.00 -21.90 -12.96
C TYR A 163 -2.09 -20.38 -12.85
N ASN A 164 -2.19 -19.72 -14.00
CA ASN A 164 -2.09 -18.26 -14.09
C ASN A 164 -3.44 -17.53 -14.02
N GLU A 165 -4.55 -18.22 -13.75
CA GLU A 165 -5.89 -17.61 -13.83
C GLU A 165 -6.09 -16.48 -12.81
N LYS A 166 -5.57 -16.62 -11.58
CA LYS A 166 -5.64 -15.55 -10.57
C LYS A 166 -4.78 -14.33 -10.92
N SER A 167 -3.57 -14.56 -11.46
CA SER A 167 -2.72 -13.47 -11.94
C SER A 167 -3.37 -12.73 -13.12
N LYS A 168 -3.97 -13.47 -14.06
CA LYS A 168 -4.76 -12.88 -15.16
C LYS A 168 -5.96 -12.09 -14.63
N ALA A 169 -6.63 -12.56 -13.58
CA ALA A 169 -7.75 -11.85 -12.98
C ALA A 169 -7.33 -10.49 -12.40
N LEU A 170 -6.17 -10.40 -11.71
CA LEU A 170 -5.62 -9.12 -11.25
C LEU A 170 -5.34 -8.17 -12.43
N LYS A 171 -4.76 -8.68 -13.53
CA LYS A 171 -4.54 -7.86 -14.73
C LYS A 171 -5.85 -7.35 -15.33
N ARG A 172 -6.90 -8.18 -15.39
CA ARG A 172 -8.22 -7.78 -15.88
C ARG A 172 -8.88 -6.76 -14.95
N LEU A 173 -8.71 -6.90 -13.64
CA LEU A 173 -9.18 -5.94 -12.64
C LEU A 173 -8.60 -4.54 -12.88
N HIS A 174 -7.30 -4.46 -13.16
CA HIS A 174 -6.65 -3.20 -13.54
C HIS A 174 -7.26 -2.62 -14.83
N HIS A 175 -7.47 -3.46 -15.86
CA HIS A 175 -8.09 -3.03 -17.12
C HIS A 175 -9.54 -2.54 -16.93
N ALA A 176 -10.33 -3.20 -16.08
CA ALA A 176 -11.69 -2.78 -15.76
C ALA A 176 -11.71 -1.41 -15.06
N THR A 177 -10.80 -1.21 -14.09
CA THR A 177 -10.64 0.08 -13.40
C THR A 177 -10.26 1.19 -14.39
N ARG A 178 -9.32 0.93 -15.30
CA ARG A 178 -8.95 1.85 -16.39
C ARG A 178 -10.13 2.15 -17.31
N HIS A 179 -10.94 1.14 -17.63
CA HIS A 179 -12.12 1.33 -18.46
C HIS A 179 -13.10 2.31 -17.80
N ILE A 180 -13.45 2.08 -16.53
CA ILE A 180 -14.34 2.97 -15.75
C ILE A 180 -13.78 4.40 -15.68
N GLU A 181 -12.48 4.53 -15.42
CA GLU A 181 -11.78 5.83 -15.41
C GLU A 181 -11.98 6.59 -16.73
N THR A 182 -11.86 5.90 -17.86
CA THR A 182 -11.94 6.52 -19.19
C THR A 182 -13.36 6.81 -19.66
N THR A 183 -14.32 5.92 -19.36
CA THR A 183 -15.69 6.02 -19.88
C THR A 183 -16.64 6.81 -18.96
N ARG A 184 -16.56 6.57 -17.65
CA ARG A 184 -17.47 7.19 -16.66
C ARG A 184 -16.82 8.38 -15.95
N ALA A 185 -15.50 8.39 -15.83
CA ALA A 185 -14.72 9.44 -15.16
C ALA A 185 -15.28 9.87 -13.77
N PRO A 186 -15.65 8.92 -12.89
CA PRO A 186 -16.15 9.27 -11.56
C PRO A 186 -15.06 9.96 -10.73
N GLU A 187 -15.44 10.93 -9.90
CA GLU A 187 -14.52 11.62 -8.99
C GLU A 187 -14.76 11.15 -7.55
N ALA A 188 -13.67 10.84 -6.84
CA ALA A 188 -13.74 10.51 -5.41
C ALA A 188 -13.92 11.78 -4.57
N HIS A 189 -14.82 11.71 -3.59
CA HIS A 189 -14.96 12.71 -2.53
C HIS A 189 -14.16 12.24 -1.31
N LEU A 190 -12.95 12.77 -1.12
CA LEU A 190 -12.03 12.28 -0.09
C LEU A 190 -12.61 12.38 1.32
N ASP A 191 -13.21 13.51 1.69
CA ASP A 191 -13.79 13.69 3.03
C ASP A 191 -14.90 12.66 3.30
N GLU A 192 -15.75 12.38 2.31
CA GLU A 192 -16.83 11.40 2.46
C GLU A 192 -16.27 9.98 2.58
N LEU A 193 -15.27 9.64 1.76
CA LEU A 193 -14.58 8.36 1.79
C LEU A 193 -13.89 8.15 3.14
N GLU A 194 -13.11 9.13 3.61
CA GLU A 194 -12.43 9.07 4.90
C GLU A 194 -13.42 8.90 6.04
N ASN A 195 -14.52 9.66 6.03
CA ASN A 195 -15.58 9.54 7.03
C ASN A 195 -16.19 8.13 7.04
N ALA A 196 -16.50 7.57 5.87
CA ALA A 196 -17.07 6.23 5.75
C ALA A 196 -16.10 5.14 6.22
N GLU A 197 -14.81 5.28 5.90
CA GLU A 197 -13.78 4.32 6.33
C GLU A 197 -13.46 4.43 7.82
N TRP A 198 -13.48 5.63 8.40
CA TRP A 198 -13.38 5.81 9.84
C TRP A 198 -14.56 5.17 10.58
N GLN A 199 -15.80 5.40 10.12
CA GLN A 199 -16.98 4.75 10.69
C GLN A 199 -16.87 3.23 10.62
N HIS A 200 -16.44 2.71 9.46
CA HIS A 200 -16.23 1.27 9.32
C HIS A 200 -15.18 0.73 10.28
N ALA A 201 -14.04 1.41 10.40
CA ALA A 201 -12.95 1.03 11.30
C ALA A 201 -13.38 1.01 12.77
N GLU A 202 -14.27 1.92 13.17
CA GLU A 202 -14.87 1.95 14.50
C GLU A 202 -15.79 0.73 14.75
N ASP A 203 -16.49 0.27 13.72
CA ASP A 203 -17.42 -0.87 13.79
C ASP A 203 -16.74 -2.24 13.60
N HIS A 204 -15.62 -2.32 12.87
CA HIS A 204 -15.04 -3.57 12.34
C HIS A 204 -13.56 -3.76 12.68
N ASP A 205 -13.18 -3.53 13.94
CA ASP A 205 -11.86 -3.85 14.46
C ASP A 205 -10.69 -3.18 13.68
N GLY A 206 -10.90 -1.94 13.25
CA GLY A 206 -9.86 -1.14 12.61
C GLY A 206 -8.63 -0.99 13.50
N MET A 207 -7.45 -0.84 12.88
CA MET A 207 -6.17 -0.86 13.59
C MET A 207 -5.34 0.39 13.30
N THR A 208 -4.70 0.90 14.34
CA THR A 208 -3.63 1.91 14.25
C THR A 208 -2.38 1.38 14.95
N PHE A 209 -1.28 2.12 14.91
CA PHE A 209 -0.09 1.80 15.69
C PHE A 209 -0.35 1.80 17.20
N ALA A 210 -1.39 2.53 17.66
CA ALA A 210 -1.82 2.57 19.05
C ALA A 210 -2.73 1.37 19.43
N GLY A 211 -3.03 0.48 18.48
CA GLY A 211 -3.90 -0.67 18.67
C GLY A 211 -5.27 -0.49 17.99
N LYS A 212 -6.25 -1.22 18.50
CA LYS A 212 -7.62 -1.25 17.97
C LYS A 212 -8.28 0.12 18.08
N VAL A 213 -9.02 0.51 17.05
CA VAL A 213 -9.80 1.74 17.00
C VAL A 213 -10.87 1.69 18.08
N ILE A 214 -10.93 2.74 18.89
CA ILE A 214 -11.95 2.98 19.89
C ILE A 214 -12.86 4.08 19.35
N PRO A 215 -14.16 3.82 19.15
CA PRO A 215 -15.10 4.77 18.57
C PRO A 215 -15.05 6.14 19.24
N GLY A 216 -14.92 7.20 18.43
CA GLY A 216 -14.82 8.60 18.87
C GLY A 216 -13.52 9.00 19.57
N VAL A 217 -12.85 8.08 20.29
CA VAL A 217 -11.61 8.37 21.03
C VAL A 217 -10.40 8.37 20.12
N THR A 218 -10.20 7.29 19.35
CA THR A 218 -9.04 7.15 18.47
C THR A 218 -9.06 8.24 17.42
N ARG A 219 -10.20 8.49 16.76
CA ARG A 219 -10.32 9.55 15.77
C ARG A 219 -9.98 10.93 16.33
N ALA A 220 -10.43 11.25 17.54
CA ALA A 220 -10.09 12.52 18.19
C ALA A 220 -8.59 12.67 18.46
N ILE A 221 -7.94 11.63 19.01
CA ILE A 221 -6.48 11.63 19.25
C ILE A 221 -5.71 11.86 17.95
N PHE A 222 -6.05 11.12 16.90
CA PHE A 222 -5.35 11.21 15.62
C PHE A 222 -5.68 12.50 14.84
N SER A 223 -6.84 13.13 15.07
CA SER A 223 -7.13 14.46 14.52
C SER A 223 -6.24 15.56 15.11
N LEU A 224 -5.78 15.38 16.36
CA LEU A 224 -4.88 16.32 17.02
C LEU A 224 -3.41 16.12 16.63
N GLN A 225 -3.06 14.98 16.02
CA GLN A 225 -1.67 14.60 15.73
C GLN A 225 -0.90 15.67 14.96
N ASN A 226 -1.45 16.22 13.87
CA ASN A 226 -0.74 17.25 13.10
C ASN A 226 -0.54 18.53 13.92
N SER A 227 -1.56 18.97 14.66
CA SER A 227 -1.42 20.14 15.53
C SER A 227 -0.40 19.95 16.66
N LEU A 228 -0.21 18.71 17.13
CA LEU A 228 0.74 18.37 18.18
C LEU A 228 2.17 18.20 17.67
N LEU A 229 2.34 17.60 16.48
CA LEU A 229 3.65 17.32 15.89
C LEU A 229 4.25 18.52 15.16
N TYR A 230 3.42 19.27 14.43
CA TYR A 230 3.86 20.38 13.57
C TYR A 230 3.41 21.76 14.09
N GLY A 231 2.60 21.79 15.14
CA GLY A 231 1.97 23.02 15.65
C GLY A 231 0.71 23.39 14.85
N LYS A 232 -0.10 24.31 15.39
CA LYS A 232 -1.20 24.90 14.61
C LYS A 232 -0.59 25.80 13.53
N GLN A 233 -0.84 25.51 12.25
CA GLN A 233 -0.58 26.49 11.19
C GLN A 233 -1.47 27.72 11.45
N GLY A 234 -0.87 28.74 12.04
CA GLY A 234 -1.52 29.99 12.41
C GLY A 234 -0.60 30.83 13.29
N ASP A 235 0.60 31.17 12.79
CA ASP A 235 1.30 32.44 13.14
C ASP A 235 2.65 32.65 12.40
N LYS A 236 2.72 32.37 11.10
CA LYS A 236 3.83 32.86 10.27
C LYS A 236 3.34 33.41 8.93
N SER A 237 2.56 34.48 9.03
CA SER A 237 2.51 35.53 8.01
C SER A 237 3.03 36.82 8.63
N ASN A 238 4.30 37.13 8.37
CA ASN A 238 4.86 38.48 8.43
C ASN A 238 5.97 38.57 7.38
#